data_AF-A0A0F9ISL8-F1
#
_entry.id   AF-A0A0F9ISL8-F1
#
_cell.length_a   1.000
_cell.length_b   1.000
_cell.length_c   1.000
_cell.angle_alpha   90.00
_cell.angle_beta   90.00
_cell.angle_gamma   90.00
#
_symmetry.space_group_name_H-M   'P 1'
#
loop_
_entity.id
_entity.type
_entity.pdbx_description
1 polymer ?
#
loop_
_entity_poly.entity_id
_entity_poly.type
_entity_poly.pdbx_seq_one_letter_code
_entity_poly.pdbx_strand_id
1 'polypeptide(L)' 'MDKIACKNCKWFEKNDADDMGVCRLNPPVKADKDNMWGFEWPVVGLEDWCGKFVFMRKKPKTI' A
#
# COMPACT_ATOMS: atom_id res chain seq x y z
N MET A 1 8.96 -9.09 -13.74
CA MET A 1 8.27 -7.79 -13.86
C MET A 1 7.50 -7.60 -12.55
N ASP A 2 8.23 -7.45 -11.43
CA ASP A 2 7.70 -7.74 -10.08
C ASP A 2 7.88 -6.57 -9.11
N LYS A 3 7.98 -5.34 -9.61
CA LYS A 3 8.17 -4.14 -8.76
C LYS A 3 6.88 -3.57 -8.18
N ILE A 4 5.73 -4.18 -8.48
CA ILE A 4 4.39 -3.68 -8.15
C ILE A 4 3.79 -4.57 -7.07
N ALA A 5 4.38 -4.54 -5.88
CA ALA A 5 3.91 -5.28 -4.72
C ALA A 5 4.45 -4.64 -3.44
N CYS A 6 3.65 -4.64 -2.38
CA CYS A 6 4.04 -4.13 -1.06
C CYS A 6 5.30 -4.82 -0.53
N LYS A 7 5.47 -6.14 -0.72
CA LYS A 7 6.69 -6.86 -0.30
C LYS A 7 7.99 -6.32 -0.89
N ASN A 8 7.92 -5.61 -2.02
CA ASN A 8 9.07 -5.02 -2.72
C ASN A 8 9.16 -3.49 -2.51
N CYS A 9 8.34 -2.94 -1.62
CA CYS A 9 8.17 -1.50 -1.42
C CYS A 9 8.91 -1.03 -0.16
N LYS A 10 9.76 0.00 -0.26
CA LYS A 10 10.52 0.52 0.90
C LYS A 10 9.67 1.12 2.02
N TRP A 11 8.40 1.41 1.74
CA TRP A 11 7.44 1.99 2.71
C TRP A 11 6.49 0.93 3.28
N PHE A 12 6.66 -0.34 2.92
CA PHE A 12 5.93 -1.43 3.53
C PHE A 12 6.62 -1.84 4.83
N GLU A 13 5.86 -1.85 5.92
CA GLU A 13 6.31 -2.33 7.22
C GLU A 13 5.56 -3.64 7.52
N LYS A 14 6.29 -4.76 7.53
CA LYS A 14 5.72 -6.10 7.75
C LYS A 14 5.35 -6.30 9.22
N ASN A 15 4.23 -6.97 9.48
CA ASN A 15 3.90 -7.43 10.82
C ASN A 15 4.53 -8.81 11.09
N ASP A 16 5.01 -9.04 12.31
CA ASP A 16 5.79 -10.26 12.67
C ASP A 16 5.01 -11.58 12.53
N ALA A 17 3.68 -11.53 12.53
CA ALA A 17 2.83 -12.73 12.62
C ALA A 17 2.22 -13.21 11.29
N ASP A 18 2.15 -12.35 10.26
CA ASP A 18 1.32 -12.63 9.07
C ASP A 18 1.99 -12.17 7.75
N ASP A 19 1.47 -12.63 6.61
CA ASP A 19 1.76 -12.09 5.27
C ASP A 19 1.06 -10.73 5.02
N MET A 20 0.99 -9.93 6.08
CA MET A 20 0.33 -8.63 6.16
C MET A 20 1.29 -7.60 6.74
N GLY A 21 1.02 -6.34 6.49
CA GLY A 21 1.76 -5.23 7.05
C GLY A 21 1.02 -3.92 6.81
N VAL A 22 1.71 -2.80 6.95
CA VAL A 22 1.13 -1.48 6.73
C VAL A 22 1.85 -0.71 5.63
N CYS A 23 1.10 0.05 4.85
CA CYS A 23 1.65 0.96 3.86
C CYS A 23 1.95 2.33 4.50
N ARG A 24 3.20 2.60 4.88
CA ARG A 24 3.60 3.88 5.50
C ARG A 24 3.61 5.08 4.57
N LEU A 25 3.32 4.88 3.28
CA LEU A 25 3.20 5.95 2.30
C LEU A 25 1.82 6.61 2.30
N ASN A 26 0.78 5.84 2.64
CA ASN A 26 -0.58 6.34 2.75
C ASN A 26 -0.86 6.69 4.21
N PRO A 27 -1.29 7.92 4.54
CA PRO A 27 -1.48 8.33 5.91
C PRO A 27 -2.51 7.44 6.64
N PRO A 28 -2.48 7.41 7.98
CA PRO A 28 -3.51 6.78 8.78
C PRO A 28 -4.92 7.24 8.39
N VAL A 29 -5.84 6.30 8.30
CA VAL A 29 -7.27 6.54 8.08
C VAL A 29 -8.01 6.50 9.41
N LYS A 30 -9.22 7.07 9.48
CA LYS A 30 -10.02 6.94 10.70
C LYS A 30 -10.30 5.46 10.96
N ALA A 31 -10.18 5.06 12.23
CA ALA A 31 -10.57 3.73 12.65
C ALA A 31 -12.10 3.59 12.53
N ASP A 32 -12.57 2.65 11.71
CA ASP A 32 -14.00 2.38 11.49
C ASP A 32 -14.59 1.35 12.49
N LYS A 33 -13.79 0.92 13.48
CA LYS A 33 -14.19 -0.07 14.47
C LYS A 33 -14.83 0.60 15.69
N ASP A 34 -16.01 0.11 16.08
CA ASP A 34 -16.66 0.49 17.32
C ASP A 34 -15.68 0.38 18.50
N ASN A 35 -15.52 1.49 19.23
CA ASN A 35 -14.62 1.70 20.37
C ASN A 35 -13.13 1.98 20.07
N MET A 36 -12.72 2.14 18.81
CA MET A 36 -11.37 2.64 18.49
C MET A 36 -11.40 4.15 18.23
N TRP A 37 -11.04 4.93 19.24
CA TRP A 37 -10.82 6.37 19.06
C TRP A 37 -9.42 6.57 18.46
N GLY A 38 -9.33 6.91 17.17
CA GLY A 38 -8.03 7.24 16.57
C GLY A 38 -7.95 7.13 15.04
N PHE A 39 -6.72 7.24 14.55
CA PHE A 39 -6.37 6.93 13.16
C PHE A 39 -5.44 5.72 13.13
N GLU A 40 -5.69 4.79 12.22
CA GLU A 40 -4.90 3.57 12.03
C GLU A 40 -4.28 3.52 10.63
N TRP A 41 -3.08 2.97 10.52
CA TRP A 41 -2.45 2.76 9.22
C TRP A 41 -3.19 1.66 8.46
N PRO A 42 -3.45 1.82 7.15
CA PRO A 42 -4.08 0.78 6.37
C PRO A 42 -3.25 -0.51 6.36
N VAL A 43 -3.88 -1.62 6.75
CA VAL A 43 -3.30 -2.96 6.65
C VAL A 43 -3.42 -3.43 5.20
N VAL A 44 -2.33 -3.96 4.65
CA VAL A 44 -2.20 -4.44 3.28
C VAL A 44 -1.44 -5.76 3.25
N GLY A 45 -1.75 -6.61 2.26
CA GLY A 45 -1.06 -7.86 2.00
C GLY A 45 0.23 -7.67 1.20
N LEU A 46 1.05 -8.73 1.12
CA LEU A 46 2.33 -8.72 0.41
C LEU A 46 2.23 -8.36 -1.08
N GLU A 47 1.16 -8.80 -1.75
CA GLU A 47 0.93 -8.58 -3.19
C GLU A 47 0.12 -7.32 -3.50
N ASP A 48 -0.33 -6.57 -2.48
CA ASP A 48 -1.10 -5.35 -2.69
C ASP A 48 -0.28 -4.22 -3.31
N TRP A 49 -0.97 -3.24 -3.90
CA TRP A 49 -0.33 -2.08 -4.50
C TRP A 49 -1.17 -0.79 -4.42
N CYS A 50 -0.57 0.29 -3.92
CA CYS A 50 -1.23 1.58 -3.76
C CYS A 50 -1.16 2.52 -4.98
N GLY A 51 -0.58 2.09 -6.11
CA GLY A 51 -0.54 2.89 -7.33
C GLY A 51 0.57 3.95 -7.41
N LYS A 52 1.44 4.08 -6.40
CA LYS A 52 2.48 5.13 -6.35
C LYS A 52 3.78 4.70 -7.03
N PHE A 53 4.48 5.61 -7.73
CA PHE A 53 5.76 5.29 -8.38
C PHE A 53 5.71 4.29 -9.56
N VAL A 54 4.54 4.15 -10.19
CA VAL A 54 4.44 3.53 -11.52
C VAL A 54 4.75 4.58 -12.59
N PHE A 55 5.84 4.39 -13.33
CA PHE A 55 6.05 5.11 -14.58
C PHE A 55 5.10 4.53 -15.63
N MET A 56 3.90 5.10 -15.73
CA MET A 56 3.03 4.81 -16.87
C MET A 56 3.68 5.41 -18.12
N ARG A 57 4.23 4.56 -19.00
CA ARG A 57 4.52 5.00 -20.38
C ARG A 57 3.17 5.37 -21.00
N LYS A 58 2.94 6.66 -21.25
CA LYS A 58 1.81 7.11 -22.07
C LYS A 58 1.92 6.37 -23.41
N LYS A 59 0.87 5.65 -23.82
CA LYS A 59 0.79 5.13 -25.18
C LYS A 59 0.83 6.34 -26.13
N PRO A 60 1.67 6.33 -27.18
CA PRO A 60 1.65 7.41 -28.16
C PRO A 60 0.24 7.50 -28.75
N LYS A 61 -0.32 8.72 -28.82
CA LYS A 61 -1.59 8.95 -29.53
C LYS A 61 -1.32 8.67 -31.00
N THR A 62 -1.93 7.62 -31.55
CA THR A 62 -2.03 7.43 -32.99
C THR A 62 -2.89 8.59 -33.54
N ILE A 63 -2.35 9.32 -34.52
CA ILE A 63 -3.07 10.33 -35.32
C ILE A 63 -4.08 9.63 -36.22
#